data_AF-A0A957UXJ2-F1
#
_entry.id   AF-A0A957UXJ2-F1
#
_cell.length_a   1.000
_cell.length_b   1.000
_cell.length_c   1.000
_cell.angle_alpha   90.00
_cell.angle_beta   90.00
_cell.angle_gamma   90.00
#
_symmetry.space_group_name_H-M   'P 1'
#
loop_
_entity.id
_entity.type
_entity.pdbx_description
1 polymer ?
#
loop_
_entity_poly.entity_id
_entity_poly.type
_entity_poly.pdbx_seq_one_letter_code
_entity_poly.pdbx_strand_id
1 'polypeptide(L)' 'MNAPELSLWYSAPATTWVEALPVGNGRLGAMVFGGIAQERLQLNEDTLWSGGPRAGDNPAARDVLPAVR' A
#
# COMPACT_ATOMS: atom_id res chain seq x y z
N MET A 1 9.00 -25.83 15.47
CA MET A 1 7.63 -25.43 15.10
C MET A 1 7.55 -25.48 13.60
N ASN A 2 6.70 -26.34 13.03
CA ASN A 2 6.52 -26.39 11.57
C ASN A 2 5.39 -25.42 11.22
N ALA A 3 5.73 -24.33 10.55
CA ALA A 3 4.74 -23.45 9.96
C ALA A 3 3.98 -24.20 8.84
N PRO A 4 2.71 -23.86 8.57
CA PRO A 4 1.98 -24.37 7.40
C PRO A 4 2.80 -24.24 6.11
N GLU A 5 2.55 -25.11 5.14
CA GLU A 5 3.28 -25.14 3.85
C GLU A 5 3.28 -23.78 3.12
N LEU A 6 2.21 -23.00 3.29
CA LEU A 6 2.10 -21.64 2.79
C LEU A 6 2.18 -20.65 3.96
N SER A 7 3.40 -20.34 4.40
CA SER A 7 3.64 -19.36 5.45
C SER A 7 4.90 -18.55 5.19
N LEU A 8 4.80 -17.26 5.46
CA LEU A 8 5.95 -16.36 5.54
C LEU A 8 6.34 -16.24 7.01
N TRP A 9 7.55 -16.65 7.37
CA TRP A 9 8.05 -16.65 8.75
C TRP A 9 9.48 -16.11 8.79
N TYR A 10 9.80 -15.34 9.83
CA TYR A 10 11.08 -14.66 9.99
C TYR A 10 11.58 -14.80 11.43
N SER A 11 12.89 -14.88 11.61
CA SER A 11 13.53 -15.03 12.92
C SER A 11 13.87 -13.71 13.61
N ALA A 12 13.58 -12.58 12.97
CA ALA A 12 13.86 -11.25 13.50
C ALA A 12 12.73 -10.26 13.14
N PRO A 13 12.50 -9.22 13.96
CA PRO A 13 11.58 -8.14 13.64
C PRO A 13 12.01 -7.33 12.41
N ALA A 14 11.05 -6.73 11.73
CA ALA A 14 11.32 -5.79 10.65
C ALA A 14 11.92 -4.48 11.18
N THR A 15 12.95 -3.99 10.51
CA THR A 15 13.57 -2.68 10.76
C THR A 15 13.13 -1.63 9.74
N THR A 16 12.79 -2.08 8.53
CA THR A 16 12.29 -1.25 7.44
C THR A 16 10.91 -1.69 6.97
N TRP A 17 10.21 -0.82 6.25
CA TRP A 17 8.83 -1.07 5.84
C TRP A 17 8.68 -2.28 4.91
N VAL A 18 9.65 -2.50 4.01
CA VAL A 18 9.62 -3.60 3.04
C VAL A 18 9.82 -4.99 3.67
N GLU A 19 10.23 -5.04 4.94
CA GLU A 19 10.38 -6.27 5.73
C GLU A 19 9.12 -6.61 6.54
N ALA A 20 8.22 -5.64 6.74
CA ALA A 20 7.00 -5.83 7.53
C ALA A 20 5.96 -6.64 6.75
N LEU A 21 5.10 -7.37 7.48
CA LEU A 21 4.13 -8.28 6.86
C LEU A 21 2.78 -7.59 6.63
N PRO A 22 2.26 -7.59 5.38
CA PRO A 22 0.98 -6.98 5.08
C PRO A 22 -0.19 -7.86 5.51
N VAL A 23 -1.20 -7.24 6.12
CA VAL A 23 -2.53 -7.83 6.35
C VAL A 23 -3.60 -6.84 5.93
N GLY A 24 -4.76 -7.31 5.47
CA GLY A 24 -5.86 -6.43 5.10
C GLY A 24 -7.14 -7.14 4.71
N ASN A 25 -8.23 -6.38 4.65
CA ASN A 25 -9.57 -6.86 4.29
C ASN A 25 -10.15 -6.19 3.04
N GLY A 26 -9.29 -5.61 2.20
CA GLY A 26 -9.65 -4.83 1.03
C GLY A 26 -9.85 -3.33 1.30
N ARG A 27 -10.32 -2.96 2.50
CA ARG A 27 -10.52 -1.55 2.91
C ARG A 27 -9.45 -1.06 3.87
N LEU A 28 -9.25 -1.78 4.96
CA LEU A 28 -8.20 -1.52 5.94
C LEU A 28 -6.99 -2.42 5.66
N GLY A 29 -5.81 -1.83 5.81
CA GLY A 29 -4.53 -2.52 5.74
C GLY A 29 -3.65 -2.20 6.94
N ALA A 30 -2.76 -3.13 7.28
CA ALA A 30 -1.70 -2.89 8.23
C ALA A 30 -0.40 -3.58 7.83
N MET A 31 0.72 -2.96 8.14
CA MET A 31 2.05 -3.55 8.06
C MET A 31 2.53 -3.87 9.46
N VAL A 32 2.78 -5.16 9.73
CA VAL A 32 3.17 -5.70 11.05
C VAL A 32 4.69 -5.81 11.14
N PHE A 33 5.30 -5.13 12.11
CA PHE A 33 6.76 -5.09 12.24
C PHE A 33 7.34 -6.17 13.16
N GLY A 34 6.59 -6.67 14.13
CA GLY A 34 7.04 -7.74 15.04
C GLY A 34 7.98 -7.25 16.14
N GLY A 35 7.96 -5.95 16.48
CA GLY A 35 8.88 -5.35 17.45
C GLY A 35 8.71 -5.92 18.86
N ILE A 36 9.82 -6.40 19.46
CA ILE A 36 9.78 -7.15 20.73
C ILE A 36 9.40 -6.27 21.93
N ALA A 37 10.09 -5.14 22.11
CA ALA A 37 9.82 -4.23 23.22
C ALA A 37 8.68 -3.25 22.90
N GLN A 38 8.57 -2.86 21.63
CA GLN A 38 7.52 -1.98 21.13
C GLN A 38 7.15 -2.42 19.72
N GLU A 39 5.89 -2.82 19.56
CA GLU A 39 5.33 -3.13 18.24
C GLU A 39 5.02 -1.84 17.48
N ARG A 40 5.13 -1.90 16.16
CA ARG A 40 4.63 -0.89 15.24
C ARG A 40 3.66 -1.54 14.27
N LEU A 41 2.43 -1.06 14.25
CA LEU A 41 1.48 -1.32 13.18
C LEU A 41 1.35 -0.03 12.36
N GLN A 42 1.83 -0.05 11.12
CA GLN A 42 1.52 1.05 10.20
C GLN A 42 0.17 0.76 9.54
N LEU A 43 -0.74 1.73 9.52
CA LEU A 43 -2.12 1.54 9.07
C LEU A 43 -2.37 2.24 7.73
N ASN A 44 -3.27 1.64 6.94
CA ASN A 44 -3.79 2.20 5.69
C ASN A 44 -5.32 2.06 5.64
N GLU A 45 -5.95 2.99 4.93
CA GLU A 45 -7.36 2.97 4.53
C GLU A 45 -7.39 3.26 3.02
N ASP A 46 -8.07 2.41 2.25
CA ASP A 46 -8.01 2.41 0.78
C ASP A 46 -8.56 3.69 0.13
N THR A 47 -9.40 4.45 0.84
CA THR A 47 -9.99 5.70 0.38
C THR A 47 -9.31 6.95 0.94
N LEU A 48 -8.26 6.81 1.77
CA LEU A 48 -7.52 7.95 2.31
C LEU A 48 -6.57 8.57 1.27
N TRP A 49 -7.16 9.30 0.33
CA TRP A 49 -6.44 10.01 -0.72
C TRP A 49 -6.38 11.52 -0.44
N SER A 50 -5.28 12.15 -0.83
CA SER A 50 -5.19 13.60 -0.88
C SER A 50 -5.93 14.17 -2.09
N GLY A 51 -6.41 15.40 -1.98
CA GLY A 51 -7.12 16.08 -3.06
C GLY A 51 -8.63 15.91 -2.95
N GLY A 52 -9.32 16.06 -4.09
CA GLY A 52 -10.77 15.98 -4.16
C GLY A 52 -11.27 16.11 -5.60
N PRO A 53 -12.59 16.19 -5.81
CA PRO A 53 -13.16 16.38 -7.13
C PRO A 53 -12.53 17.57 -7.86
N ARG A 54 -12.02 17.33 -9.06
CA ARG A 54 -11.35 18.34 -9.90
C ARG A 54 -11.70 18.12 -11.36
N ALA A 55 -11.88 19.22 -12.10
CA ALA A 55 -11.90 19.18 -13.56
C ALA A 55 -10.47 18.92 -14.07
N GLY A 56 -10.20 17.67 -14.42
CA GLY A 56 -8.90 17.20 -14.92
C GLY A 56 -8.74 17.24 -16.43
N ASP A 57 -9.80 17.62 -17.15
CA ASP A 57 -9.80 17.61 -18.61
C ASP A 57 -8.82 18.64 -19.18
N ASN A 58 -8.16 18.26 -20.28
CA ASN A 58 -7.36 19.16 -21.09
C ASN A 58 -8.10 19.47 -22.40
N PRO A 59 -8.80 20.62 -22.52
CA PRO A 59 -9.56 20.96 -23.72
C PRO A 59 -8.71 21.05 -25.00
N ALA A 60 -7.44 21.46 -24.88
CA ALA A 60 -6.53 21.58 -26.01
C ALA A 60 -6.13 20.21 -26.61
N ALA A 61 -6.35 19.12 -25.87
CA ALA A 61 -6.06 17.77 -26.38
C ALA A 61 -6.86 17.44 -27.65
N ARG A 62 -8.08 17.99 -27.79
CA ARG A 62 -8.92 17.80 -28.97
C ARG A 62 -8.22 18.26 -30.25
N ASP A 63 -7.56 19.41 -30.19
CA ASP A 63 -6.99 20.05 -31.37
C ASP A 63 -5.68 19.37 -31.81
N VAL A 64 -4.96 18.76 -30.87
CA VAL A 64 -3.67 18.09 -31.12
C VAL A 64 -3.85 16.61 -31.50
N LEU A 65 -5.00 16.00 -31.20
CA LEU A 65 -5.28 14.59 -31.45
C LEU A 65 -5.06 14.14 -32.91
N PRO A 66 -5.45 14.90 -33.95
CA PRO A 66 -5.21 14.50 -35.34
C PRO A 66 -3.72 14.44 -35.72
N ALA A 67 -2.87 15.25 -35.08
CA ALA A 67 -1.44 15.30 -35.39
C ALA A 67 -0.63 14.18 -34.72
N VAL A 68 -1.19 13.55 -33.67
CA VAL A 68 -0.54 12.46 -32.92
C VAL A 68 -0.95 11.06 -33.41
N ARG A 69 -2.04 10.96 -34.18
CA ARG A 69 -2.51 9.70 -34.79
C ARG A 69 -1.69 9.32 -36.01
#